data_AF-A0A161M7U5-F1
#
_entry.id   AF-A0A161M7U5-F1
#
_cell.length_a   1.000
_cell.length_b   1.000
_cell.length_c   1.000
_cell.angle_alpha   90.00
_cell.angle_beta   90.00
_cell.angle_gamma   90.00
#
_symmetry.space_group_name_H-M   'P 1'
#
loop_
_entity.id
_entity.type
_entity.pdbx_description
1 polymer ?
#
loop_
_entity_poly.entity_id
_entity_poly.type
_entity_poly.pdbx_seq_one_letter_code
_entity_poly.pdbx_strand_id
1 'polypeptide(L)' 'MIACVSPADYNQDETMSTLRYADRVKRIKNKPVVNQDPITAEMCRLKKENEELRFKNYT' A
#
# COMPACT_ATOMS: atom_id res chain seq x y z
N MET A 1 -6.84 -0.53 -9.90
CA MET A 1 -8.21 -0.74 -10.44
C MET A 1 -8.22 -0.24 -11.88
N ILE A 2 -8.87 -0.97 -12.78
CA ILE A 2 -9.16 -0.53 -14.16
C ILE A 2 -10.67 -0.50 -14.30
N ALA A 3 -11.23 0.61 -14.78
CA ALA A 3 -12.65 0.76 -15.02
C ALA A 3 -12.92 0.56 -16.52
N CYS A 4 -13.61 -0.52 -16.88
CA CYS A 4 -14.02 -0.80 -18.26
C CYS A 4 -15.44 -0.26 -18.47
N VAL A 5 -15.66 0.52 -19.51
CA VAL A 5 -16.95 1.17 -19.80
C VAL A 5 -17.30 1.06 -21.28
N SER A 6 -18.60 1.12 -21.58
CA SER A 6 -19.11 1.13 -22.95
C SER A 6 -19.38 2.57 -23.40
N PRO A 7 -18.99 2.97 -24.63
CA PRO A 7 -19.27 4.31 -25.16
C PRO A 7 -20.69 4.46 -25.72
N ALA A 8 -21.50 3.39 -25.75
CA ALA A 8 -22.82 3.44 -26.34
C ALA A 8 -23.82 4.20 -25.46
N ASP A 9 -24.71 4.97 -26.09
CA ASP A 9 -25.64 5.88 -25.39
C ASP A 9 -26.60 5.16 -24.43
N TYR A 10 -27.03 3.94 -24.76
CA TYR A 10 -27.90 3.15 -23.90
C TYR A 10 -27.22 2.66 -22.61
N ASN A 11 -25.87 2.72 -22.53
CA ASN A 11 -25.09 2.33 -21.35
C ASN A 11 -24.64 3.55 -20.52
N GLN A 12 -25.10 4.76 -20.83
CA GLN A 12 -24.62 5.98 -20.16
C GLN A 12 -24.79 5.93 -18.64
N ASP A 13 -25.93 5.43 -18.13
CA ASP A 13 -26.19 5.36 -16.69
C ASP A 13 -25.20 4.44 -15.96
N GLU A 14 -24.95 3.24 -16.50
CA GLU A 14 -24.00 2.27 -15.94
C GLU A 14 -22.54 2.74 -16.09
N THR A 15 -22.21 3.36 -17.22
CA THR A 15 -20.92 4.00 -17.44
C THR A 15 -20.67 5.10 -16.40
N MET A 16 -21.67 5.94 -16.12
CA MET A 16 -21.58 6.98 -15.09
C MET A 16 -21.46 6.40 -13.68
N SER A 17 -22.18 5.33 -13.37
CA SER A 17 -22.04 4.60 -12.10
C SER A 17 -20.61 4.07 -11.90
N THR A 18 -20.06 3.43 -12.94
CA THR A 18 -18.70 2.87 -12.95
C THR A 18 -17.63 3.95 -12.79
N LEU A 19 -17.76 5.08 -13.50
CA LEU A 19 -16.82 6.19 -13.40
C LEU A 19 -16.87 6.87 -12.02
N ARG A 20 -18.08 7.05 -11.45
CA ARG A 20 -18.23 7.57 -10.08
C ARG A 20 -17.58 6.65 -9.05
N TYR A 21 -17.69 5.33 -9.23
CA TYR A 21 -16.99 4.38 -8.36
C TYR A 21 -15.46 4.48 -8.52
N ALA A 22 -14.97 4.58 -9.76
CA ALA A 22 -13.55 4.77 -10.02
C ALA A 22 -12.99 6.05 -9.37
N ASP A 23 -13.73 7.16 -9.38
CA ASP A 23 -13.33 8.39 -8.66
C ASP A 23 -13.21 8.16 -7.15
N ARG A 24 -14.15 7.43 -6.55
CA ARG A 24 -14.08 7.07 -5.12
C ARG A 24 -12.84 6.22 -4.84
N VAL A 25 -12.55 5.22 -5.67
CA VAL A 25 -11.39 4.34 -5.50
C VAL A 25 -10.07 5.12 -5.63
N LYS A 26 -10.00 6.11 -6.53
CA LYS A 26 -8.82 6.99 -6.65
C LYS A 26 -8.48 7.75 -5.36
N ARG A 27 -9.47 8.00 -4.50
CA ARG A 27 -9.28 8.69 -3.21
C ARG A 27 -8.78 7.78 -2.09
N ILE A 28 -8.77 6.45 -2.29
CA ILE A 28 -8.31 5.49 -1.29
C ILE A 28 -6.79 5.59 -1.16
N LYS A 29 -6.30 5.93 0.04
CA LYS A 29 -4.87 5.99 0.36
C LYS A 29 -4.44 4.70 1.06
N ASN A 30 -3.74 3.84 0.34
CA ASN A 30 -3.14 2.64 0.91
C ASN A 30 -1.83 2.98 1.63
N LYS A 31 -1.50 2.20 2.68
CA LYS A 31 -0.20 2.22 3.36
C LYS A 31 0.56 0.94 3.02
N PRO A 32 1.21 0.85 1.85
CA PRO A 32 1.94 -0.36 1.48
C PRO A 32 3.12 -0.54 2.42
N VAL A 33 3.28 -1.76 2.94
CA VAL A 33 4.44 -2.18 3.72
C VAL A 33 5.24 -3.19 2.90
N VAL A 34 6.58 -3.12 2.98
CA VAL A 34 7.43 -4.12 2.34
C VAL A 34 7.19 -5.44 3.08
N ASN A 35 6.69 -6.45 2.35
CA ASN A 35 6.52 -7.77 2.92
C ASN A 35 7.91 -8.42 3.05
N GLN A 36 8.48 -8.34 4.24
CA GLN A 36 9.74 -9.00 4.60
C GLN A 36 9.41 -10.26 5.39
N ASP A 37 10.22 -11.29 5.20
CA ASP A 37 10.17 -12.49 6.02
C ASP A 37 10.29 -12.09 7.51
N PRO A 38 9.35 -12.51 8.38
CA PRO A 38 9.28 -12.05 9.76
C PRO A 38 10.54 -12.42 10.56
N ILE A 39 11.17 -13.55 10.25
CA ILE A 39 12.42 -13.99 10.90
C ILE A 39 13.55 -13.04 10.51
N THR A 40 13.67 -12.72 9.23
CA THR A 40 14.70 -11.81 8.71
C THR A 40 14.51 -10.38 9.23
N ALA A 41 13.27 -9.89 9.27
CA ALA A 41 12.94 -8.58 9.82
C ALA A 41 13.31 -8.47 11.30
N GLU A 42 12.99 -9.50 12.10
CA GLU A 42 13.32 -9.54 13.52
C GLU A 42 14.83 -9.64 13.76
N MET A 43 15.53 -10.48 12.98
CA MET A 43 16.99 -10.54 13.03
C MET A 43 17.65 -9.19 12.73
N CYS A 44 17.11 -8.43 11.78
CA CYS A 44 17.62 -7.11 11.43
C CYS A 44 17.36 -6.09 12.55
N ARG A 45 16.16 -6.12 13.15
CA ARG A 45 15.79 -5.30 14.32
C ARG A 45 16.74 -5.55 15.50
N LEU A 46 16.94 -6.82 15.86
CA LEU A 46 17.78 -7.23 16.98
C LEU A 46 19.27 -6.92 16.75
N LYS A 47 19.77 -7.04 15.51
CA LYS A 47 21.14 -6.65 15.17
C LYS A 47 21.34 -5.14 15.35
N LYS A 48 20.40 -4.33 14.85
CA LYS A 48 20.45 -2.87 14.99
C LYS A 48 20.41 -2.44 16.47
N GLU A 49 19.52 -3.04 17.26
CA GLU A 49 19.40 -2.78 18.69
C GLU A 49 20.70 -3.14 19.43
N ASN A 50 21.34 -4.26 19.09
CA ASN A 50 22.64 -4.63 19.63
C ASN A 50 23.74 -3.62 19.28
N GLU A 51 23.80 -3.14 18.05
CA GLU A 51 24.79 -2.13 17.64
C GLU A 51 24.61 -0.81 18.40
N GLU A 52 23.37 -0.34 18.56
CA GLU A 52 23.05 0.87 19.31
C GLU A 52 23.44 0.74 20.79
N LEU A 53 23.12 -0.41 21.41
CA LEU A 53 23.50 -0.70 22.79
C LEU A 53 25.02 -0.79 22.94
N ARG A 54 25.72 -1.43 22.01
CA ARG A 54 27.20 -1.49 22.03
C ARG A 54 27.77 -0.08 21.95
N PHE A 55 27.31 0.76 21.02
CA PHE A 55 27.78 2.13 20.88
C PHE A 55 27.61 2.96 22.17
N LYS A 56 26.45 2.83 22.82
CA LYS A 56 26.18 3.48 24.12
C LYS A 56 27.06 2.99 25.27
N ASN A 57 27.49 1.72 25.24
CA ASN A 57 28.38 1.18 26.27
C ASN A 57 29.86 1.56 26.05
N TYR A 58 30.22 2.04 24.85
CA TYR A 58 31.57 2.50 24.52
C TYR A 58 31.74 4.03 24.60
N THR A 59 30.68 4.78 24.92
CA THR A 59 30.70 6.24 25.20
C THR A 59 30.50 6.48 26.69
#